data_AF-A0A3S0FHK4-F1
#
_entry.id   AF-A0A3S0FHK4-F1
#
_cell.length_a   1.000
_cell.length_b   1.000
_cell.length_c   1.000
_cell.angle_alpha   90.00
_cell.angle_beta   90.00
_cell.angle_gamma   90.00
#
_symmetry.space_group_name_H-M   'P 1'
#
loop_
_entity.id
_entity.type
_entity.pdbx_description
1 polymer ?
#
loop_
_entity_poly.entity_id
_entity_poly.type
_entity_poly.pdbx_seq_one_letter_code
_entity_poly.pdbx_strand_id
1 'polypeptide(L)'
;MNAIEPNWVSLLWFALFAAVCGVAFLVVAGMFPLKSRPDIAQSKGAVLLLIGNALLLAALLIGTALYGYNELRWSTLIVVTGLIVLFAPTLIEEWRWPLGNVKAEMLVLIAVQAAALGLLVKIGGTSLSMT
;
A
#
# COMPACT_ATOMS: atom_id res chain seq x y z
N MET A 1 18.57 -7.85 20.62
CA MET A 1 19.06 -8.37 19.33
C MET A 1 19.45 -9.84 19.49
N ASN A 2 18.47 -10.75 19.39
CA ASN A 2 18.67 -12.19 19.22
C ASN A 2 17.33 -12.79 18.78
N ALA A 3 17.10 -12.81 17.46
CA ALA A 3 16.01 -13.56 16.84
C ALA A 3 16.62 -14.17 15.59
N ILE A 4 17.26 -15.34 15.73
CA ILE A 4 18.06 -15.99 14.69
C ILE A 4 17.25 -16.26 13.41
N GLU A 5 15.91 -16.29 13.49
CA GLU A 5 15.02 -16.50 12.36
C GLU A 5 14.04 -15.32 12.19
N PRO A 6 13.83 -14.80 10.97
CA PRO A 6 12.74 -13.87 10.73
C PRO A 6 11.42 -14.62 10.96
N ASN A 7 10.46 -13.99 11.64
CA ASN A 7 9.11 -14.51 11.73
C ASN A 7 8.50 -14.53 10.31
N TRP A 8 8.53 -15.70 9.68
CA TRP A 8 8.09 -15.89 8.29
C TRP A 8 6.63 -15.48 8.08
N VAL A 9 5.80 -15.61 9.11
CA VAL A 9 4.40 -15.18 9.07
C VAL A 9 4.32 -13.65 9.04
N SER A 10 5.07 -12.96 9.90
CA SER A 10 5.15 -11.49 9.88
C SER A 10 5.78 -10.97 8.60
N LEU A 11 6.73 -11.70 8.02
CA LEU A 11 7.33 -11.36 6.72
C LEU A 11 6.30 -11.42 5.60
N LEU A 12 5.47 -12.46 5.57
CA LEU A 12 4.42 -12.62 4.56
C LEU A 12 3.37 -11.50 4.65
N TRP A 13 2.94 -11.16 5.86
CA TRP A 13 2.02 -10.03 6.07
C TRP A 13 2.65 -8.69 5.68
N PHE A 14 3.89 -8.45 6.09
CA PHE A 14 4.63 -7.25 5.70
C PHE A 14 4.76 -7.14 4.18
N ALA A 15 5.14 -8.22 3.50
CA ALA A 15 5.27 -8.24 2.04
C ALA A 15 3.93 -7.94 1.35
N LEU A 16 2.83 -8.49 1.87
CA LEU A 16 1.48 -8.21 1.35
C LEU A 16 1.12 -6.73 1.53
N PHE A 17 1.29 -6.16 2.72
CA PHE A 17 0.97 -4.75 2.96
C PHE A 17 1.89 -3.81 2.18
N ALA A 18 3.18 -4.11 2.10
CA ALA A 18 4.13 -3.33 1.32
C ALA A 18 3.82 -3.40 -0.18
N ALA A 19 3.35 -4.54 -0.71
CA ALA A 19 2.89 -4.66 -2.09
C ALA A 19 1.65 -3.79 -2.35
N VAL A 20 0.67 -3.82 -1.45
CA VAL A 20 -0.53 -2.94 -1.54
C VAL A 20 -0.12 -1.46 -1.52
N CYS A 21 0.81 -1.07 -0.64
CA CYS A 21 1.37 0.27 -0.60
C CYS A 21 2.06 0.64 -1.93
N GLY A 22 2.89 -0.25 -2.48
CA GLY A 22 3.58 -0.02 -3.75
C GLY A 22 2.62 0.19 -4.92
N VAL A 23 1.59 -0.66 -5.04
CA VAL A 23 0.55 -0.52 -6.06
C VAL A 23 -0.22 0.78 -5.89
N ALA A 24 -0.69 1.07 -4.68
CA ALA A 24 -1.43 2.30 -4.41
C ALA A 24 -0.59 3.56 -4.64
N PHE A 25 0.70 3.53 -4.30
CA PHE A 25 1.63 4.61 -4.61
C PHE A 25 1.76 4.85 -6.10
N LEU A 26 1.94 3.80 -6.91
CA LEU A 26 2.07 3.93 -8.36
C LEU A 26 0.79 4.49 -8.99
N VAL A 27 -0.40 4.05 -8.53
CA VAL A 27 -1.68 4.59 -9.00
C VAL A 27 -1.83 6.06 -8.61
N VAL A 28 -1.62 6.41 -7.34
CA VAL A 28 -1.74 7.80 -6.86
C VAL A 28 -0.73 8.70 -7.58
N ALA A 29 0.53 8.29 -7.70
CA ALA A 29 1.60 9.03 -8.39
C ALA A 29 1.30 9.20 -9.90
N GLY A 30 0.80 8.16 -10.56
CA GLY A 30 0.39 8.23 -11.97
C GLY A 30 -0.79 9.16 -12.23
N MET A 31 -1.58 9.50 -11.21
CA MET A 31 -2.72 10.43 -11.29
C MET A 31 -2.35 11.89 -11.02
N PHE A 32 -1.12 12.19 -10.59
CA PHE A 32 -0.68 13.55 -10.29
C PHE A 32 -0.53 14.53 -11.48
N PRO A 33 -0.42 14.15 -12.78
CA PRO A 33 -0.48 15.14 -13.85
C PRO A 33 -1.94 15.58 -14.08
N LEU A 34 -2.53 16.26 -13.10
CA LEU A 34 -3.87 16.88 -13.15
C LEU A 34 -3.99 17.88 -14.30
N LYS A 35 -2.86 18.50 -14.69
CA LYS A 35 -2.75 19.40 -15.84
C LYS A 35 -2.99 18.68 -17.19
N SER A 36 -2.70 17.39 -17.26
CA SER A 36 -2.85 16.57 -18.47
C SER A 36 -4.21 15.87 -18.58
N ARG A 37 -5.04 15.93 -17.52
CA ARG A 37 -6.38 15.32 -17.45
C ARG A 37 -7.41 16.33 -16.94
N PRO A 38 -7.82 17.31 -17.78
CA PRO A 38 -8.72 18.40 -17.37
C PRO A 38 -10.07 17.89 -16.86
N ASP A 39 -10.56 16.75 -17.35
CA ASP A 39 -11.81 16.13 -16.89
C ASP A 39 -11.78 15.70 -15.41
N ILE A 40 -10.61 15.27 -14.91
CA ILE A 40 -10.43 14.90 -13.50
C ILE A 40 -10.24 16.14 -12.63
N ALA A 41 -9.51 17.15 -13.14
CA ALA A 41 -9.28 18.40 -12.44
C ALA A 41 -10.56 19.23 -12.23
N GLN A 42 -11.54 19.12 -13.13
CA GLN A 42 -12.83 19.81 -13.02
C GLN A 42 -13.81 19.11 -12.06
N SER A 43 -13.62 17.82 -11.78
CA SER A 43 -14.52 17.06 -10.90
C SER A 43 -14.05 17.11 -9.44
N LYS A 44 -14.70 17.96 -8.63
CA LYS A 44 -14.46 18.05 -7.17
C LYS A 44 -14.49 16.68 -6.46
N GLY A 45 -15.35 15.76 -6.92
CA GLY A 45 -15.44 14.41 -6.38
C GLY A 45 -14.21 13.54 -6.69
N ALA A 46 -13.61 13.67 -7.87
CA ALA A 46 -12.41 12.92 -8.24
C ALA A 46 -11.18 13.40 -7.47
N VAL A 47 -11.08 14.72 -7.25
CA VAL A 47 -10.03 15.31 -6.39
C VAL A 47 -10.16 14.83 -4.95
N LEU A 48 -11.38 14.77 -4.40
CA LEU A 48 -11.61 14.25 -3.05
C LEU A 48 -11.23 12.77 -2.92
N LEU A 49 -11.56 11.94 -3.92
CA LEU A 49 -11.16 10.53 -3.97
C LEU A 49 -9.63 10.37 -4.02
N LEU A 50 -8.94 11.23 -4.78
CA LEU A 50 -7.48 11.22 -4.87
C LEU A 50 -6.84 11.54 -3.52
N ILE A 51 -7.30 12.61 -2.85
CA ILE A 51 -6.83 12.99 -1.52
C ILE A 51 -7.11 11.88 -0.50
N GLY A 52 -8.30 11.26 -0.56
CA GLY A 52 -8.66 10.14 0.29
C GLY A 52 -7.71 8.94 0.13
N ASN A 53 -7.40 8.55 -1.11
CA ASN A 53 -6.42 7.49 -1.40
C ASN A 53 -5.02 7.86 -0.91
N ALA A 54 -4.60 9.13 -1.06
CA ALA A 54 -3.29 9.59 -0.60
C ALA A 54 -3.17 9.54 0.94
N LEU A 55 -4.22 9.94 1.66
CA LEU A 55 -4.26 9.85 3.12
C LEU A 55 -4.26 8.39 3.61
N LEU A 56 -5.07 7.52 2.98
CA LEU A 56 -5.09 6.08 3.28
C LEU A 56 -3.73 5.43 2.99
N LEU A 57 -3.09 5.81 1.88
CA LEU A 57 -1.75 5.35 1.54
C LEU A 57 -0.74 5.76 2.62
N ALA A 58 -0.77 7.01 3.06
CA ALA A 58 0.13 7.50 4.10
C ALA A 58 -0.06 6.72 5.41
N ALA A 59 -1.31 6.51 5.83
CA ALA A 59 -1.63 5.73 7.03
C ALA A 59 -1.15 4.27 6.91
N LEU A 60 -1.37 3.63 5.75
CA LEU A 60 -0.95 2.25 5.51
C LEU A 60 0.58 2.12 5.45
N LEU A 61 1.28 3.08 4.83
CA LEU A 61 2.76 3.12 4.81
C LEU A 61 3.34 3.23 6.21
N ILE A 62 2.84 4.17 7.01
CA ILE A 62 3.29 4.37 8.39
C ILE A 62 3.06 3.10 9.20
N GLY A 63 1.85 2.54 9.14
CA GLY A 63 1.53 1.31 9.86
C GLY A 63 2.37 0.12 9.41
N THR A 64 2.57 -0.05 8.11
CA THR A 64 3.38 -1.15 7.55
C THR A 64 4.84 -1.02 7.96
N ALA A 65 5.39 0.21 7.97
CA ALA A 65 6.75 0.48 8.42
C ALA A 65 6.94 0.20 9.91
N LEU A 66 6.00 0.64 10.76
CA LEU A 66 6.02 0.35 12.20
C LEU A 66 5.91 -1.15 12.49
N TYR A 67 5.01 -1.84 11.79
CA TYR A 67 4.86 -3.30 11.89
C TYR A 67 6.16 -4.02 11.50
N GLY A 68 6.74 -3.67 10.34
CA GLY A 68 8.00 -4.24 9.89
C GLY A 68 9.16 -3.94 10.85
N TYR A 69 9.21 -2.75 11.43
CA TYR A 69 10.26 -2.38 12.39
C TYR A 69 10.18 -3.19 13.70
N ASN A 70 8.98 -3.51 14.15
CA ASN A 70 8.76 -4.27 15.39
C ASN A 70 8.96 -5.78 15.20
N GLU A 71 8.53 -6.32 14.05
CA GLU A 71 8.45 -7.77 13.83
C GLU A 71 9.62 -8.35 13.00
N LEU A 72 10.29 -7.51 12.20
CA LEU A 72 11.30 -7.96 11.25
C LEU A 72 12.68 -7.36 11.53
N ARG A 73 13.69 -8.00 10.96
CA ARG A 73 15.05 -7.46 10.91
C ARG A 73 15.09 -6.28 9.93
N TRP A 74 15.86 -5.25 10.29
CA TRP A 74 16.08 -4.06 9.46
C TRP A 74 16.54 -4.40 8.03
N SER A 75 17.44 -5.37 7.88
CA SER A 75 17.92 -5.82 6.56
C SER A 75 16.79 -6.43 5.73
N THR A 76 15.95 -7.28 6.32
CA THR A 76 14.79 -7.89 5.67
C THR A 76 13.78 -6.84 5.24
N LEU A 77 13.52 -5.84 6.10
CA LEU A 77 12.63 -4.72 5.79
C LEU A 77 13.11 -3.99 4.53
N ILE A 78 14.38 -3.60 4.49
CA ILE A 78 14.97 -2.89 3.34
C ILE A 78 14.92 -3.75 2.07
N VAL A 79 15.35 -5.02 2.15
CA VAL A 79 15.42 -5.91 0.98
C VAL A 79 14.03 -6.16 0.40
N VAL A 80 13.05 -6.51 1.24
CA VAL A 80 11.67 -6.80 0.78
C VAL A 80 11.01 -5.54 0.25
N THR A 81 11.19 -4.39 0.90
CA THR A 81 10.67 -3.10 0.41
C THR A 81 11.30 -2.74 -0.93
N GLY A 82 12.62 -2.88 -1.08
CA GLY A 82 13.33 -2.64 -2.32
C GLY A 82 12.85 -3.54 -3.46
N LEU A 83 12.71 -4.84 -3.20
CA LEU A 83 12.15 -5.78 -4.18
C LEU A 83 10.74 -5.37 -4.61
N ILE A 84 9.87 -5.04 -3.66
CA ILE A 84 8.51 -4.63 -3.98
C ILE A 84 8.50 -3.35 -4.82
N VAL A 85 9.29 -2.34 -4.45
CA VAL A 85 9.36 -1.08 -5.22
C VAL A 85 9.90 -1.30 -6.64
N LEU A 86 10.89 -2.19 -6.79
CA LEU A 86 11.49 -2.48 -8.09
C LEU A 86 10.60 -3.34 -9.00
N PHE A 87 9.85 -4.28 -8.44
CA PHE A 87 9.07 -5.27 -9.22
C PHE A 87 7.56 -5.00 -9.23
N ALA A 88 7.02 -4.16 -8.34
CA ALA A 88 5.61 -3.77 -8.38
C ALA A 88 5.19 -3.09 -9.71
N PRO A 89 5.98 -2.19 -10.32
CA PRO A 89 5.60 -1.55 -11.59
C PRO A 89 5.37 -2.58 -12.70
N THR A 90 6.28 -3.53 -12.84
CA THR A 90 6.22 -4.58 -13.86
C THR A 90 5.01 -5.51 -13.69
N LEU A 91 4.58 -5.76 -12.44
CA LEU A 91 3.39 -6.58 -12.18
C LEU A 91 2.09 -5.86 -12.54
N ILE A 92 2.03 -4.53 -12.41
CA ILE A 92 0.86 -3.72 -12.76
C ILE A 92 0.75 -3.53 -14.28
N GLU A 93 1.88 -3.37 -14.98
CA GLU A 93 1.88 -3.21 -16.44
C GLU A 93 1.31 -4.44 -17.16
N GLU A 94 1.61 -5.64 -16.66
CA GLU A 94 1.03 -6.89 -17.16
C GLU A 94 -0.44 -7.04 -16.71
N TRP A 95 -0.74 -6.67 -15.46
CA TRP A 95 -2.09 -6.71 -14.89
C TRP A 95 -2.85 -5.41 -15.17
N ARG A 96 -3.13 -5.10 -16.44
CA ARG A 96 -4.02 -3.98 -16.79
C ARG A 96 -5.46 -4.30 -16.40
N TRP A 97 -5.96 -3.66 -15.35
CA TRP A 97 -7.35 -3.80 -14.94
C TRP A 97 -8.30 -3.35 -16.07
N PRO A 98 -9.29 -4.18 -16.48
CA PRO A 98 -10.26 -3.81 -17.51
C PRO A 98 -11.38 -2.89 -16.98
N LEU A 99 -11.16 -2.18 -15.87
CA LEU A 99 -12.13 -1.22 -15.34
C LEU A 99 -12.05 0.05 -16.19
N GLY A 100 -12.84 0.12 -17.26
CA GLY A 100 -12.92 1.30 -18.14
C GLY A 100 -13.40 2.61 -17.48
N ASN A 101 -13.41 2.73 -16.14
CA ASN A 101 -13.84 3.91 -15.40
C ASN A 101 -12.91 4.23 -14.22
N VAL A 102 -12.23 5.37 -14.32
CA VAL A 102 -11.28 5.91 -13.33
C VAL A 102 -11.88 6.00 -11.92
N LYS A 103 -13.19 6.33 -11.80
CA LYS A 103 -13.84 6.42 -10.48
C LYS A 103 -14.01 5.04 -9.82
N ALA A 104 -14.29 4.02 -10.62
CA ALA A 104 -14.42 2.65 -10.14
C ALA A 104 -13.06 2.13 -9.66
N GLU A 105 -11.99 2.39 -10.42
CA GLU A 105 -10.62 2.05 -10.01
C GLU A 105 -10.21 2.72 -8.70
N MET A 106 -10.52 4.01 -8.52
CA MET A 106 -10.25 4.73 -7.27
C MET A 106 -11.04 4.18 -6.07
N LEU A 107 -12.29 3.77 -6.29
CA LEU A 107 -13.12 3.18 -5.23
C LEU A 107 -12.62 1.78 -4.84
N VAL A 108 -12.22 0.97 -5.82
CA VAL A 108 -11.59 -0.33 -5.58
C VAL A 108 -10.29 -0.13 -4.80
N LEU A 109 -9.47 0.86 -5.17
CA LEU A 109 -8.23 1.16 -4.46
C LEU A 109 -8.47 1.55 -2.99
N ILE A 110 -9.46 2.42 -2.72
CA ILE A 110 -9.88 2.77 -1.36
C ILE A 110 -10.31 1.52 -0.58
N ALA A 111 -11.14 0.67 -1.19
CA ALA A 111 -11.63 -0.54 -0.54
C ALA A 111 -10.47 -1.49 -0.17
N VAL A 112 -9.51 -1.67 -1.08
CA VAL A 112 -8.32 -2.50 -0.86
C VAL A 112 -7.42 -1.89 0.22
N GLN A 113 -7.15 -0.59 0.18
CA GLN A 113 -6.36 0.10 1.19
C GLN A 113 -7.01 0.06 2.58
N ALA A 114 -8.33 0.28 2.66
CA ALA A 114 -9.08 0.22 3.91
C ALA A 114 -9.11 -1.20 4.48
N ALA A 115 -9.30 -2.22 3.63
CA ALA A 115 -9.24 -3.62 4.04
C ALA A 115 -7.83 -4.00 4.53
N ALA A 116 -6.78 -3.58 3.81
CA ALA A 116 -5.39 -3.80 4.21
C ALA A 116 -5.08 -3.11 5.54
N LEU A 117 -5.53 -1.89 5.74
CA LEU A 117 -5.35 -1.15 6.99
C LEU A 117 -6.10 -1.81 8.16
N GLY A 118 -7.34 -2.26 7.93
CA GLY A 118 -8.10 -3.02 8.94
C GLY A 118 -7.43 -4.34 9.33
N LEU A 119 -6.89 -5.07 8.34
CA LEU A 119 -6.10 -6.28 8.59
C LEU A 119 -4.82 -5.97 9.35
N LEU A 120 -4.10 -4.92 8.98
CA LEU A 120 -2.89 -4.48 9.67
C LEU A 120 -3.16 -4.13 11.14
N VAL A 121 -4.24 -3.41 11.44
CA VAL A 121 -4.63 -3.10 12.81
C VAL A 121 -4.97 -4.38 13.58
N LYS A 122 -5.68 -5.33 12.97
CA LYS A 122 -6.01 -6.61 13.59
C LYS A 122 -4.74 -7.42 13.90
N ILE A 123 -3.84 -7.55 12.94
CA ILE A 123 -2.65 -8.40 13.04
C ILE A 123 -1.58 -7.75 13.92
N GLY A 124 -1.31 -6.46 13.73
CA GLY A 124 -0.40 -5.68 14.57
C GLY A 124 -0.93 -5.54 16.01
N GLY A 125 -2.24 -5.40 16.20
CA GLY A 125 -2.86 -5.41 17.53
C GLY A 125 -2.72 -6.76 18.24
N THR A 126 -2.85 -7.87 17.53
CA THR A 126 -2.61 -9.21 18.10
C THR A 126 -1.14 -9.44 18.44
N SER A 127 -0.20 -8.88 17.68
CA SER A 127 1.22 -9.07 17.95
C SER A 127 1.72 -8.20 19.12
N LEU A 128 1.19 -6.99 19.28
CA LEU A 128 1.43 -6.12 20.46
C LEU A 128 0.80 -6.65 21.76
N SER A 129 -0.26 -7.44 21.68
CA SER A 129 -0.90 -8.03 22.88
C SER A 129 -0.20 -9.29 23.40
N MET A 130 0.75 -9.86 22.64
CA MET A 130 1.49 -11.08 23.00
C MET A 130 2.90 -10.81 23.55
N THR A 131 3.30 -9.54 23.68
CA THR A 131 4.52 -9.09 24.38
C THR A 131 4.19 -8.59 25.77
#